data_AF-A0A523P110-F1
#
_entry.id   AF-A0A523P110-F1
#
_cell.length_a   1.000
_cell.length_b   1.000
_cell.length_c   1.000
_cell.angle_alpha   90.00
_cell.angle_beta   90.00
_cell.angle_gamma   90.00
#
_symmetry.space_group_name_H-M   'P 1'
#
loop_
_entity.id
_entity.type
_entity.pdbx_description
1 polymer ?
#
loop_
_entity_poly.entity_id
_entity_poly.type
_entity_poly.pdbx_seq_one_letter_code
_entity_poly.pdbx_strand_id
1 'polypeptide(L)'
;MKLERPVSSIVPKPPNSKPSRAKRLENVACPFCSLLCDDLTLTVSGDTHRVVKNGCPQATSGFGRPYRSAPATIDGQPASQTAAVAAAARILQRARRPLISGLATDVEGMREAVHLAEKSRAILDSADSTSFDHNVRVLQSRGWYMTTLAEIRNRSDLVVIVGADIVHHYANFLRRVIAPKHALHPRRRRARRVVYIGAKAAAPATTAALNIECLACDPTRIAEVIGVLRALIAGRTIHAARVAKARIRQINDLAKAITAAEYPVFVWAPAHFTGAPADLAIQAITRLVDDLNQTQRAAGLSLGGDHGGMSAANVCTWLTGYPLHVSFGAKHLDYDPIQYRTARLLEDDAIDTLVWIDAFGQAAPPPTRREVKRIIIGLPGSHAAITANVFIPIGTPGVDHRGSLIRTDSVVTIRLDQVRPNAAPSVRGIVHDIVAQL
;
A
#
# COMPACT_ATOMS: atom_id res chain seq x y z
N MET A 1 -75.69 12.33 -29.84
CA MET A 1 -74.81 13.14 -30.69
C MET A 1 -74.03 14.10 -29.79
N LYS A 2 -72.72 13.83 -29.60
CA LYS A 2 -71.60 14.76 -29.32
C LYS A 2 -71.74 15.75 -28.14
N LEU A 3 -70.79 15.93 -27.22
CA LEU A 3 -69.40 15.47 -27.03
C LEU A 3 -69.06 15.84 -25.57
N GLU A 4 -68.73 14.86 -24.73
CA GLU A 4 -68.11 15.12 -23.42
C GLU A 4 -66.72 15.71 -23.63
N ARG A 5 -66.43 16.87 -23.01
CA ARG A 5 -65.07 17.42 -22.92
C ARG A 5 -64.39 16.78 -21.70
N PRO A 6 -63.23 16.12 -21.86
CA PRO A 6 -62.51 15.61 -20.71
C PRO A 6 -61.82 16.77 -19.98
N VAL A 7 -62.03 16.85 -18.68
CA VAL A 7 -61.24 17.69 -17.78
C VAL A 7 -59.85 17.06 -17.69
N SER A 8 -58.86 17.72 -18.29
CA SER A 8 -57.45 17.34 -18.20
C SER A 8 -56.99 17.43 -16.74
N SER A 9 -56.77 16.29 -16.10
CA SER A 9 -56.04 16.20 -14.85
C SER A 9 -54.59 16.64 -15.09
N ILE A 10 -54.20 17.77 -14.50
CA ILE A 10 -52.81 18.22 -14.48
C ILE A 10 -52.07 17.30 -13.50
N VAL A 11 -51.49 16.23 -14.02
CA VAL A 11 -50.50 15.43 -13.29
C VAL A 11 -49.27 16.33 -13.08
N PRO A 12 -48.77 16.53 -11.85
CA PRO A 12 -47.53 17.27 -11.63
C PRO A 12 -46.40 16.54 -12.35
N LYS A 13 -45.80 17.22 -13.32
CA LYS A 13 -44.60 16.73 -14.00
C LYS A 13 -43.53 16.46 -12.93
N PRO A 14 -42.89 15.27 -12.88
CA PRO A 14 -41.79 15.04 -11.95
C PRO A 14 -40.72 16.11 -12.20
N PRO A 15 -40.00 16.56 -11.15
CA PRO A 15 -38.98 17.59 -11.31
C PRO A 15 -38.02 17.13 -12.40
N ASN A 16 -37.89 17.99 -13.41
CA ASN A 16 -37.08 17.77 -14.59
C ASN A 16 -35.61 17.72 -14.13
N SER A 17 -35.14 16.57 -13.65
CA SER A 17 -33.75 16.37 -13.27
C SER A 17 -32.94 16.39 -14.56
N LYS A 18 -32.42 17.58 -14.91
CA LYS A 18 -31.40 17.71 -15.95
C LYS A 18 -30.33 16.66 -15.65
N PRO A 19 -29.91 15.81 -16.61
CA PRO A 19 -28.81 14.89 -16.38
C PRO A 19 -27.62 15.72 -15.92
N SER A 20 -27.10 15.43 -14.71
CA SER A 20 -25.98 16.18 -14.14
C SER A 20 -24.84 16.08 -15.15
N ARG A 21 -24.41 17.21 -15.72
CA ARG A 21 -23.34 17.24 -16.71
C ARG A 21 -22.10 16.62 -16.06
N ALA A 22 -21.60 15.52 -16.64
CA ALA A 22 -20.45 14.82 -16.09
C ALA A 22 -19.26 15.78 -15.98
N LYS A 23 -18.76 15.99 -14.75
CA LYS A 23 -17.58 16.83 -14.46
C LYS A 23 -16.34 16.01 -14.75
N ARG A 24 -15.41 16.59 -15.52
CA ARG A 24 -14.09 15.98 -15.77
C ARG A 24 -13.09 16.52 -14.75
N LEU A 25 -12.43 15.63 -14.03
CA LEU A 25 -11.35 15.93 -13.10
C LEU A 25 -10.04 15.45 -13.70
N GLU A 26 -9.02 16.30 -13.66
CA GLU A 26 -7.68 16.04 -14.22
C GLU A 26 -6.66 15.98 -13.08
N ASN A 27 -5.54 15.29 -13.33
CA ASN A 27 -4.42 15.15 -12.38
C ASN A 27 -4.87 14.61 -11.00
N VAL A 28 -5.80 13.67 -11.00
CA VAL A 28 -6.31 13.07 -9.78
C VAL A 28 -5.29 12.09 -9.21
N ALA A 29 -5.00 12.23 -7.92
CA ALA A 29 -4.17 11.30 -7.17
C ALA A 29 -4.93 10.02 -6.81
N CYS A 30 -4.34 8.87 -7.15
CA CYS A 30 -4.85 7.53 -6.89
C CYS A 30 -4.25 6.99 -5.58
N PRO A 31 -5.09 6.64 -4.58
CA PRO A 31 -4.59 6.25 -3.27
C PRO A 31 -4.52 4.73 -3.05
N PHE A 32 -4.81 3.90 -4.06
CA PHE A 32 -5.04 2.46 -3.88
C PHE A 32 -3.79 1.58 -3.94
N CYS A 33 -2.67 2.05 -4.47
CA CYS A 33 -1.39 1.37 -4.32
C CYS A 33 -0.27 2.37 -4.08
N SER A 34 0.86 1.89 -3.60
CA SER A 34 2.01 2.68 -3.14
C SER A 34 2.70 3.50 -4.23
N LEU A 35 2.35 3.30 -5.51
CA LEU A 35 2.81 4.17 -6.60
C LEU A 35 2.24 5.59 -6.52
N LEU A 36 1.07 5.76 -5.91
CA LEU A 36 0.35 7.04 -5.80
C LEU A 36 0.36 7.83 -7.12
N CYS A 37 -0.34 7.30 -8.13
CA CYS A 37 -0.42 7.93 -9.45
C CYS A 37 -1.21 9.25 -9.37
N ASP A 38 -0.62 10.35 -9.82
CA ASP A 38 -1.13 11.73 -9.70
C ASP A 38 -1.56 12.32 -11.05
N ASP A 39 -1.74 11.47 -12.05
CA ASP A 39 -2.01 11.85 -13.44
C ASP A 39 -3.28 11.21 -14.01
N LEU A 40 -4.20 10.76 -13.14
CA LEU A 40 -5.46 10.16 -13.59
C LEU A 40 -6.44 11.25 -14.03
N THR A 41 -7.27 10.89 -15.02
CA THR A 41 -8.47 11.65 -15.36
C THR A 41 -9.69 10.87 -14.92
N LEU A 42 -10.59 11.51 -14.19
CA LEU A 42 -11.89 10.96 -13.81
C LEU A 42 -13.04 11.71 -14.50
N THR A 43 -14.15 11.02 -14.74
CA THR A 43 -15.45 11.64 -15.00
C THR A 43 -16.38 11.35 -13.83
N VAL A 44 -17.03 12.40 -13.31
CA VAL A 44 -17.93 12.34 -12.16
C VAL A 44 -19.33 12.78 -12.59
N SER A 45 -20.33 11.94 -12.35
CA SER A 45 -21.74 12.23 -12.62
C SER A 45 -22.57 11.75 -11.43
N GLY A 46 -23.02 12.68 -10.58
CA GLY A 46 -23.59 12.34 -9.27
C GLY A 46 -22.58 11.53 -8.44
N ASP A 47 -23.01 10.37 -7.94
CA ASP A 47 -22.16 9.44 -7.17
C ASP A 47 -21.34 8.48 -8.03
N THR A 48 -21.52 8.51 -9.35
CA THR A 48 -20.78 7.64 -10.28
C THR A 48 -19.46 8.28 -10.67
N HIS A 49 -18.36 7.59 -10.40
CA HIS A 49 -17.01 8.02 -10.71
C HIS A 49 -16.38 6.99 -11.63
N ARG A 50 -15.78 7.44 -12.74
CA ARG A 50 -15.14 6.55 -13.70
C ARG A 50 -13.77 7.08 -14.08
N VAL A 51 -12.77 6.21 -14.02
CA VAL A 51 -11.44 6.50 -14.53
C VAL A 51 -11.47 6.42 -16.06
N VAL A 52 -11.07 7.50 -16.73
CA VAL A 52 -11.11 7.59 -18.21
C VAL A 52 -9.72 7.70 -18.85
N LYS A 53 -8.68 8.02 -18.06
CA LYS A 53 -7.30 8.08 -18.54
C LYS A 53 -6.35 7.64 -17.44
N ASN A 54 -5.26 6.97 -17.82
CA ASN A 54 -4.13 6.63 -16.94
C ASN A 54 -4.49 5.74 -15.73
N GLY A 55 -5.67 5.10 -15.76
CA GLY A 55 -6.13 4.16 -14.75
C GLY A 55 -5.45 2.80 -14.81
N CYS A 56 -5.68 2.01 -13.77
CA CYS A 56 -5.38 0.59 -13.67
C CYS A 56 -6.59 -0.13 -13.02
N PRO A 57 -6.64 -1.48 -12.98
CA PRO A 57 -7.76 -2.20 -12.39
C PRO A 57 -8.09 -1.77 -10.94
N GLN A 58 -7.07 -1.56 -10.09
CA GLN A 58 -7.26 -1.08 -8.72
C GLN A 58 -7.89 0.32 -8.67
N ALA A 59 -7.40 1.25 -9.50
CA ALA A 59 -7.96 2.60 -9.58
C ALA A 59 -9.42 2.59 -10.06
N THR A 60 -9.70 1.80 -11.10
CA THR A 60 -11.06 1.66 -11.65
C THR A 60 -12.01 1.08 -10.62
N SER A 61 -11.62 0.02 -9.92
CA SER A 61 -12.41 -0.59 -8.86
C SER A 61 -12.63 0.37 -7.68
N GLY A 62 -11.55 0.97 -7.18
CA GLY A 62 -11.58 1.83 -6.00
C GLY A 62 -12.38 3.12 -6.20
N PHE A 63 -12.15 3.86 -7.30
CA PHE A 63 -12.96 5.04 -7.61
C PHE A 63 -14.39 4.68 -8.02
N GLY A 64 -14.57 3.57 -8.75
CA GLY A 64 -15.89 3.12 -9.22
C GLY A 64 -16.80 2.57 -8.12
N ARG A 65 -16.27 2.30 -6.93
CA ARG A 65 -17.04 1.79 -5.80
C ARG A 65 -18.15 2.78 -5.40
N PRO A 66 -19.43 2.39 -5.39
CA PRO A 66 -20.52 3.30 -5.00
C PRO A 66 -20.39 3.67 -3.53
N TYR A 67 -20.82 4.89 -3.18
CA TYR A 67 -20.98 5.24 -1.77
C TYR A 67 -22.15 4.45 -1.19
N ARG A 68 -21.94 3.86 -0.02
CA ARG A 68 -23.01 3.25 0.78
C ARG A 68 -23.09 4.05 2.07
N SER A 69 -24.25 4.60 2.38
CA SER A 69 -24.50 5.09 3.74
C SER A 69 -24.85 3.89 4.60
N ALA A 70 -24.16 3.70 5.72
CA ALA A 70 -24.51 2.72 6.73
C ALA A 70 -24.38 3.39 8.11
N PRO A 71 -25.29 3.12 9.07
CA PRO A 71 -25.13 3.62 10.42
C PRO A 71 -23.93 2.95 11.09
N ALA A 72 -23.41 3.59 12.15
CA ALA A 72 -22.56 2.89 13.10
C ALA A 72 -23.36 1.78 13.78
N THR A 73 -22.69 0.77 14.35
CA THR A 73 -23.36 -0.27 15.12
C THR A 73 -22.69 -0.52 16.46
N ILE A 74 -23.49 -0.92 17.44
CA ILE A 74 -23.04 -1.40 18.76
C ILE A 74 -23.68 -2.78 18.96
N ASP A 75 -22.85 -3.81 19.11
CA ASP A 75 -23.24 -5.22 19.22
C ASP A 75 -24.28 -5.63 18.15
N GLY A 76 -24.02 -5.19 16.90
CA GLY A 76 -24.87 -5.46 15.74
C GLY A 76 -26.12 -4.57 15.60
N GLN A 77 -26.44 -3.72 16.59
CA GLN A 77 -27.59 -2.82 16.53
C GLN A 77 -27.20 -1.45 15.97
N PRO A 78 -27.99 -0.86 15.04
CA PRO A 78 -27.75 0.50 14.55
C PRO A 78 -27.66 1.54 15.68
N ALA A 79 -26.67 2.43 15.60
CA ALA A 79 -26.41 3.48 16.57
C ALA A 79 -25.98 4.78 15.88
N SER A 80 -26.10 5.90 16.59
CA SER A 80 -25.49 7.16 16.15
C SER A 80 -23.97 7.07 16.22
N GLN A 81 -23.28 7.87 15.40
CA GLN A 81 -21.82 7.96 15.44
C GLN A 81 -21.32 8.35 16.84
N THR A 82 -21.95 9.36 17.47
CA THR A 82 -21.61 9.79 18.83
C THR A 82 -21.74 8.67 19.86
N ALA A 83 -22.81 7.87 19.79
CA ALA A 83 -23.00 6.74 20.70
C ALA A 83 -21.95 5.64 20.46
N ALA A 84 -21.60 5.36 19.21
CA ALA A 84 -20.58 4.37 18.86
C ALA A 84 -19.18 4.83 19.32
N VAL A 85 -18.83 6.11 19.15
CA VAL A 85 -17.59 6.70 19.69
C VAL A 85 -17.54 6.53 21.21
N ALA A 86 -18.62 6.86 21.93
CA ALA A 86 -18.68 6.70 23.38
C ALA A 86 -18.61 5.23 23.83
N ALA A 87 -19.15 4.30 23.03
CA ALA A 87 -19.02 2.87 23.29
C ALA A 87 -17.57 2.39 23.08
N ALA A 88 -16.90 2.82 22.00
CA ALA A 88 -15.50 2.52 21.73
C ALA A 88 -14.58 3.03 22.85
N ALA A 89 -14.78 4.29 23.29
CA ALA A 89 -14.02 4.87 24.41
C ALA A 89 -14.20 4.07 25.71
N ARG A 90 -15.44 3.70 26.07
CA ARG A 90 -15.71 2.87 27.27
C ARG A 90 -15.07 1.48 27.21
N ILE A 91 -14.97 0.87 26.04
CA ILE A 91 -14.26 -0.41 25.86
C ILE A 91 -12.77 -0.19 26.11
N LEU A 92 -12.17 0.83 25.50
CA LEU A 92 -10.74 1.12 25.62
C LEU A 92 -10.33 1.53 27.05
N GLN A 93 -11.15 2.30 27.77
CA GLN A 93 -10.91 2.63 29.19
C GLN A 93 -10.82 1.41 30.10
N ARG A 94 -11.44 0.29 29.71
CA ARG A 94 -11.44 -0.98 30.47
C ARG A 94 -10.42 -1.98 29.93
N ALA A 95 -9.83 -1.72 28.77
CA ALA A 95 -8.86 -2.60 28.14
C ALA A 95 -7.56 -2.60 28.95
N ARG A 96 -6.99 -3.78 29.13
CA ARG A 96 -5.72 -4.01 29.83
C ARG A 96 -4.57 -4.10 28.84
N ARG A 97 -4.81 -4.62 27.64
CA ARG A 97 -3.81 -4.76 26.58
C ARG A 97 -4.44 -4.59 25.20
N PRO A 98 -4.89 -3.36 24.87
CA PRO A 98 -5.47 -3.09 23.57
C PRO A 98 -4.41 -3.16 22.45
N LEU A 99 -4.81 -3.67 21.29
CA LEU A 99 -4.06 -3.62 20.04
C LEU A 99 -4.81 -2.74 19.04
N ILE A 100 -4.13 -1.76 18.47
CA ILE A 100 -4.60 -0.97 17.33
C ILE A 100 -3.88 -1.50 16.09
N SER A 101 -4.64 -2.10 15.18
CA SER A 101 -4.15 -2.74 13.97
C SER A 101 -4.94 -2.37 12.71
N GLY A 102 -4.57 -2.96 11.57
CA GLY A 102 -5.01 -2.54 10.24
C GLY A 102 -4.16 -1.36 9.77
N LEU A 103 -4.42 -0.20 10.36
CA LEU A 103 -3.73 1.08 10.09
C LEU A 103 -3.69 1.46 8.61
N ALA A 104 -4.66 1.00 7.82
CA ALA A 104 -4.79 1.41 6.43
C ALA A 104 -5.51 2.78 6.39
N THR A 105 -4.72 3.84 6.48
CA THR A 105 -5.21 5.22 6.60
C THR A 105 -4.22 6.23 6.01
N ASP A 106 -4.58 7.52 6.02
CA ASP A 106 -3.71 8.60 5.59
C ASP A 106 -2.79 9.10 6.72
N VAL A 107 -1.90 10.04 6.40
CA VAL A 107 -0.95 10.61 7.38
C VAL A 107 -1.67 11.12 8.63
N GLU A 108 -2.76 11.87 8.47
CA GLU A 108 -3.48 12.46 9.61
C GLU A 108 -4.23 11.41 10.43
N GLY A 109 -4.87 10.43 9.77
CA GLY A 109 -5.48 9.31 10.47
C GLY A 109 -4.48 8.49 11.27
N MET A 110 -3.28 8.30 10.73
CA MET A 110 -2.20 7.60 11.44
C MET A 110 -1.68 8.40 12.63
N ARG A 111 -1.55 9.73 12.53
CA ARG A 111 -1.14 10.58 13.67
C ARG A 111 -2.11 10.43 14.84
N GLU A 112 -3.42 10.46 14.56
CA GLU A 112 -4.43 10.24 15.60
C GLU A 112 -4.44 8.80 16.10
N ALA A 113 -4.13 7.80 15.26
CA ALA A 113 -3.98 6.41 15.71
C ALA A 113 -2.82 6.24 16.71
N VAL A 114 -1.70 6.93 16.50
CA VAL A 114 -0.59 6.98 17.47
C VAL A 114 -1.03 7.67 18.77
N HIS A 115 -1.76 8.79 18.68
CA HIS A 115 -2.28 9.49 19.85
C HIS A 115 -3.28 8.62 20.65
N LEU A 116 -4.14 7.87 19.94
CA LEU A 116 -5.02 6.88 20.55
C LEU A 116 -4.22 5.79 21.26
N ALA A 117 -3.15 5.28 20.64
CA ALA A 117 -2.29 4.27 21.24
C ALA A 117 -1.64 4.77 22.54
N GLU A 118 -1.14 6.00 22.55
CA GLU A 118 -0.57 6.62 23.75
C GLU A 118 -1.61 6.75 24.87
N LYS A 119 -2.80 7.27 24.56
CA LYS A 119 -3.88 7.50 25.54
C LYS A 119 -4.45 6.20 26.11
N SER A 120 -4.56 5.18 25.29
CA SER A 120 -5.10 3.87 25.68
C SER A 120 -4.02 2.86 26.10
N ARG A 121 -2.73 3.26 26.12
CA ARG A 121 -1.58 2.38 26.39
C ARG A 121 -1.55 1.14 25.48
N ALA A 122 -1.96 1.32 24.23
CA ALA A 122 -2.11 0.23 23.27
C ALA A 122 -0.79 -0.18 22.62
N ILE A 123 -0.83 -1.36 22.01
CA ILE A 123 0.14 -1.80 21.02
C ILE A 123 -0.33 -1.31 19.65
N LEU A 124 0.62 -0.93 18.79
CA LEU A 124 0.37 -0.38 17.46
C LEU A 124 1.12 -1.20 16.40
N ASP A 125 0.38 -1.76 15.45
CA ASP A 125 0.92 -2.54 14.33
C ASP A 125 0.02 -2.40 13.08
N SER A 126 0.51 -2.71 11.87
CA SER A 126 -0.28 -2.67 10.64
C SER A 126 -0.61 -4.07 10.13
N ALA A 127 -1.69 -4.22 9.35
CA ALA A 127 -2.05 -5.48 8.71
C ALA A 127 -0.92 -6.05 7.83
N ASP A 128 -0.16 -5.19 7.14
CA ASP A 128 0.86 -5.58 6.16
C ASP A 128 2.29 -5.52 6.72
N SER A 129 2.43 -5.40 8.04
CA SER A 129 3.71 -5.14 8.72
C SER A 129 4.76 -6.22 8.47
N THR A 130 4.37 -7.49 8.35
CA THR A 130 5.30 -8.61 8.07
C THR A 130 6.12 -8.38 6.80
N SER A 131 5.47 -7.94 5.71
CA SER A 131 6.17 -7.67 4.45
C SER A 131 7.11 -6.48 4.59
N PHE A 132 6.67 -5.44 5.30
CA PHE A 132 7.46 -4.26 5.57
C PHE A 132 8.70 -4.56 6.43
N ASP A 133 8.56 -5.45 7.43
CA ASP A 133 9.64 -5.85 8.34
C ASP A 133 10.84 -6.46 7.64
N HIS A 134 10.63 -7.20 6.54
CA HIS A 134 11.73 -7.78 5.79
C HIS A 134 12.69 -6.71 5.26
N ASN A 135 12.17 -5.54 4.86
CA ASN A 135 12.99 -4.39 4.52
C ASN A 135 13.60 -3.73 5.75
N VAL A 136 12.79 -3.46 6.78
CA VAL A 136 13.22 -2.73 7.99
C VAL A 136 14.38 -3.44 8.68
N ARG A 137 14.33 -4.78 8.80
CA ARG A 137 15.40 -5.57 9.42
C ARG A 137 16.72 -5.42 8.69
N VAL A 138 16.68 -5.44 7.34
CA VAL A 138 17.89 -5.24 6.53
C VAL A 138 18.41 -3.81 6.71
N LEU A 139 17.54 -2.81 6.58
CA LEU A 139 17.86 -1.38 6.76
C LEU A 139 18.48 -1.09 8.14
N GLN A 140 17.85 -1.53 9.23
CA GLN A 140 18.34 -1.28 10.59
C GLN A 140 19.66 -1.99 10.88
N SER A 141 19.93 -3.12 10.22
CA SER A 141 21.17 -3.87 10.45
C SER A 141 22.40 -3.26 9.76
N ARG A 142 22.24 -2.69 8.55
CA ARG A 142 23.38 -2.28 7.70
C ARG A 142 23.17 -1.04 6.85
N GLY A 143 21.97 -0.48 6.83
CA GLY A 143 21.61 0.52 5.83
C GLY A 143 21.39 -0.08 4.45
N TRP A 144 21.12 0.79 3.47
CA TRP A 144 20.98 0.46 2.05
C TRP A 144 21.11 1.73 1.19
N TYR A 145 21.39 1.58 -0.10
CA TYR A 145 21.37 2.68 -1.07
C TYR A 145 20.10 2.62 -1.90
N MET A 146 19.24 3.64 -1.76
CA MET A 146 17.92 3.68 -2.40
C MET A 146 17.79 4.83 -3.41
N THR A 147 16.84 4.71 -4.33
CA THR A 147 16.52 5.73 -5.33
C THR A 147 15.02 6.06 -5.37
N THR A 148 14.63 7.02 -6.21
CA THR A 148 13.24 7.45 -6.38
C THR A 148 12.66 6.99 -7.71
N LEU A 149 11.32 6.99 -7.83
CA LEU A 149 10.67 6.69 -9.11
C LEU A 149 11.14 7.63 -10.23
N ALA A 150 11.42 8.89 -9.90
CA ALA A 150 11.86 9.91 -10.86
C ALA A 150 13.31 9.69 -11.32
N GLU A 151 14.18 9.21 -10.44
CA GLU A 151 15.56 8.86 -10.79
C GLU A 151 15.61 7.64 -11.72
N ILE A 152 14.88 6.56 -11.39
CA ILE A 152 14.78 5.40 -12.30
C ILE A 152 14.27 5.87 -13.66
N ARG A 153 13.20 6.68 -13.67
CA ARG A 153 12.58 7.21 -14.89
C ARG A 153 13.59 7.90 -15.81
N ASN A 154 14.51 8.68 -15.24
CA ASN A 154 15.33 9.61 -16.02
C ASN A 154 16.81 9.18 -16.16
N ARG A 155 17.37 8.44 -15.20
CA ARG A 155 18.82 8.20 -15.09
C ARG A 155 19.24 6.75 -15.25
N SER A 156 18.38 5.79 -14.89
CA SER A 156 18.73 4.37 -14.98
C SER A 156 18.77 3.90 -16.43
N ASP A 157 19.88 3.28 -16.81
CA ASP A 157 20.14 2.60 -18.09
C ASP A 157 19.99 1.07 -17.98
N LEU A 158 20.05 0.51 -16.77
CA LEU A 158 19.69 -0.88 -16.49
C LEU A 158 18.74 -0.98 -15.29
N VAL A 159 17.56 -1.59 -15.49
CA VAL A 159 16.63 -1.91 -14.40
C VAL A 159 16.49 -3.43 -14.25
N VAL A 160 16.80 -3.94 -13.06
CA VAL A 160 16.65 -5.35 -12.70
C VAL A 160 15.46 -5.49 -11.76
N ILE A 161 14.35 -6.05 -12.24
CA ILE A 161 13.16 -6.33 -11.46
C ILE A 161 13.29 -7.72 -10.83
N VAL A 162 13.31 -7.81 -9.51
CA VAL A 162 13.58 -9.03 -8.75
C VAL A 162 12.30 -9.49 -8.09
N GLY A 163 11.65 -10.49 -8.68
CA GLY A 163 10.45 -11.15 -8.15
C GLY A 163 9.17 -10.29 -8.05
N ALA A 164 9.24 -8.99 -8.36
CA ALA A 164 8.12 -8.08 -8.20
C ALA A 164 7.10 -8.16 -9.34
N ASP A 165 5.82 -8.28 -9.00
CA ASP A 165 4.69 -8.17 -9.93
C ASP A 165 4.37 -6.69 -10.22
N ILE A 166 5.02 -6.18 -11.26
CA ILE A 166 4.79 -4.82 -11.76
C ILE A 166 3.69 -4.72 -12.83
N VAL A 167 2.99 -5.82 -13.12
CA VAL A 167 1.96 -5.88 -14.16
C VAL A 167 0.57 -5.86 -13.54
N HIS A 168 0.31 -6.70 -12.54
CA HIS A 168 -1.00 -6.80 -11.91
C HIS A 168 -1.08 -5.93 -10.65
N HIS A 169 -0.04 -5.97 -9.80
CA HIS A 169 -0.04 -5.21 -8.55
C HIS A 169 0.40 -3.75 -8.77
N TYR A 170 1.56 -3.53 -9.39
CA TYR A 170 2.07 -2.17 -9.66
C TYR A 170 1.90 -1.76 -11.12
N ALA A 171 0.72 -2.00 -11.71
CA ALA A 171 0.44 -1.91 -13.15
C ALA A 171 0.93 -0.63 -13.87
N ASN A 172 0.90 0.51 -13.18
CA ASN A 172 1.34 1.79 -13.75
C ASN A 172 2.86 2.03 -13.65
N PHE A 173 3.63 1.15 -13.02
CA PHE A 173 5.09 1.27 -12.88
C PHE A 173 5.77 1.29 -14.26
N LEU A 174 5.36 0.40 -15.17
CA LEU A 174 5.87 0.39 -16.53
C LEU A 174 5.65 1.73 -17.24
N ARG A 175 4.40 2.24 -17.26
CA ARG A 175 4.09 3.49 -17.98
C ARG A 175 4.65 4.75 -17.31
N ARG A 176 4.85 4.75 -15.99
CA ARG A 176 5.31 5.94 -15.25
C ARG A 176 6.83 6.01 -15.13
N VAL A 177 7.49 4.85 -15.05
CA VAL A 177 8.90 4.76 -14.65
C VAL A 177 9.75 4.11 -15.75
N ILE A 178 9.37 2.91 -16.20
CA ILE A 178 10.23 2.12 -17.11
C ILE A 178 10.17 2.62 -18.55
N ALA A 179 8.98 2.90 -19.07
CA ALA A 179 8.77 3.37 -20.44
C ALA A 179 7.76 4.54 -20.46
N PRO A 180 8.07 5.67 -19.80
CA PRO A 180 7.21 6.85 -19.84
C PRO A 180 7.17 7.45 -21.25
N LYS A 181 6.06 8.13 -21.56
CA LYS A 181 5.93 8.93 -22.79
C LYS A 181 6.95 10.07 -22.85
N HIS A 182 7.25 10.66 -21.68
CA HIS A 182 8.18 11.78 -21.54
C HIS A 182 9.24 11.45 -20.47
N ALA A 183 10.50 11.76 -20.76
CA ALA A 183 11.64 11.63 -19.84
C ALA A 183 12.65 12.74 -20.14
N LEU A 184 13.43 13.16 -19.14
CA LEU A 184 14.46 14.19 -19.29
C LEU A 184 15.56 13.77 -20.28
N HIS A 185 15.85 12.47 -20.36
CA HIS A 185 16.85 11.89 -21.26
C HIS A 185 16.23 10.80 -22.17
N PRO A 186 15.55 11.18 -23.28
CA PRO A 186 14.85 10.24 -24.15
C PRO A 186 15.74 9.17 -24.79
N ARG A 187 16.99 9.51 -25.13
CA ARG A 187 17.96 8.57 -25.70
C ARG A 187 18.30 7.46 -24.70
N ARG A 188 18.64 7.83 -23.46
CA ARG A 188 18.90 6.89 -22.37
C ARG A 188 17.69 6.01 -22.09
N ARG A 189 16.48 6.59 -22.00
CA ARG A 189 15.23 5.83 -21.83
C ARG A 189 15.02 4.79 -22.93
N ARG A 190 15.30 5.13 -24.19
CA ARG A 190 15.17 4.20 -25.34
C ARG A 190 16.21 3.08 -25.32
N ALA A 191 17.44 3.38 -24.86
CA ALA A 191 18.53 2.42 -24.75
C ALA A 191 18.48 1.58 -23.46
N ARG A 192 17.56 1.89 -22.53
CA ARG A 192 17.44 1.22 -21.25
C ARG A 192 17.20 -0.27 -21.45
N ARG A 193 18.02 -1.08 -20.78
CA ARG A 193 17.83 -2.51 -20.64
C ARG A 193 16.99 -2.81 -19.41
N VAL A 194 16.06 -3.76 -19.53
CA VAL A 194 15.19 -4.18 -18.42
C VAL A 194 15.24 -5.69 -18.31
N VAL A 195 15.56 -6.19 -17.13
CA VAL A 195 15.69 -7.62 -16.85
C VAL A 195 14.81 -7.99 -15.68
N TYR A 196 13.99 -9.02 -15.83
CA TYR A 196 13.19 -9.62 -14.78
C TYR A 196 13.84 -10.91 -14.29
N ILE A 197 14.01 -11.05 -12.97
CA ILE A 197 14.49 -12.26 -12.29
C ILE A 197 13.30 -12.86 -11.52
N GLY A 198 12.87 -14.06 -11.89
CA GLY A 198 11.78 -14.74 -11.19
C GLY A 198 11.12 -15.84 -12.01
N ALA A 199 9.89 -16.21 -11.64
CA ALA A 199 9.12 -17.20 -12.38
C ALA A 199 8.73 -16.67 -13.78
N LYS A 200 8.96 -17.46 -14.83
CA LYS A 200 8.66 -17.07 -16.22
C LYS A 200 7.20 -16.67 -16.43
N ALA A 201 6.26 -17.33 -15.75
CA ALA A 201 4.83 -17.05 -15.86
C ALA A 201 4.44 -15.67 -15.27
N ALA A 202 5.23 -15.14 -14.34
CA ALA A 202 5.03 -13.82 -13.74
C ALA A 202 5.86 -12.73 -14.42
N ALA A 203 6.69 -13.07 -15.40
CA ALA A 203 7.52 -12.12 -16.10
C ALA A 203 6.64 -11.13 -16.90
N PRO A 204 6.91 -9.81 -16.83
CA PRO A 204 6.19 -8.85 -17.63
C PRO A 204 6.34 -9.13 -19.13
N ALA A 205 5.25 -8.97 -19.88
CA ALA A 205 5.27 -9.18 -21.33
C ALA A 205 6.14 -8.13 -22.04
N THR A 206 6.99 -8.59 -22.96
CA THR A 206 7.68 -7.71 -23.90
C THR A 206 6.68 -7.11 -24.89
N THR A 207 6.87 -5.85 -25.23
CA THR A 207 6.12 -5.15 -26.28
C THR A 207 7.09 -4.60 -27.33
N ALA A 208 6.58 -4.19 -28.50
CA ALA A 208 7.40 -3.53 -29.51
C ALA A 208 8.12 -2.26 -28.98
N ALA A 209 7.58 -1.62 -27.94
CA ALA A 209 8.14 -0.41 -27.35
C ALA A 209 9.07 -0.66 -26.14
N LEU A 210 9.07 -1.88 -25.59
CA LEU A 210 9.84 -2.23 -24.39
C LEU A 210 10.16 -3.73 -24.37
N ASN A 211 11.44 -4.06 -24.52
CA ASN A 211 11.95 -5.41 -24.34
C ASN A 211 12.27 -5.67 -22.86
N ILE A 212 11.67 -6.69 -22.28
CA ILE A 212 11.92 -7.14 -20.92
C ILE A 212 12.50 -8.54 -20.99
N GLU A 213 13.79 -8.66 -20.70
CA GLU A 213 14.47 -9.95 -20.67
C GLU A 213 14.08 -10.71 -19.41
N CYS A 214 13.83 -12.02 -19.53
CA CYS A 214 13.49 -12.86 -18.39
C CYS A 214 14.64 -13.82 -18.05
N LEU A 215 15.26 -13.61 -16.91
CA LEU A 215 16.10 -14.60 -16.23
C LEU A 215 15.16 -15.48 -15.38
N ALA A 216 14.63 -16.51 -16.02
CA ALA A 216 13.72 -17.44 -15.38
C ALA A 216 14.45 -18.28 -14.32
N CYS A 217 13.96 -18.25 -13.08
CA CYS A 217 14.47 -19.02 -11.96
C CYS A 217 13.34 -19.53 -11.07
N ASP A 218 13.68 -20.35 -10.08
CA ASP A 218 12.78 -20.73 -9.00
C ASP A 218 12.52 -19.50 -8.10
N PRO A 219 11.27 -19.00 -8.01
CA PRO A 219 10.97 -17.82 -7.22
C PRO A 219 11.26 -18.01 -5.72
N THR A 220 11.31 -19.25 -5.23
CA THR A 220 11.62 -19.57 -3.83
C THR A 220 13.10 -19.48 -3.47
N ARG A 221 13.97 -19.37 -4.49
CA ARG A 221 15.43 -19.43 -4.38
C ARG A 221 16.12 -18.23 -5.05
N ILE A 222 15.41 -17.11 -5.20
CA ILE A 222 15.92 -15.87 -5.81
C ILE A 222 17.20 -15.39 -5.12
N ALA A 223 17.29 -15.51 -3.79
CA ALA A 223 18.48 -15.10 -3.03
C ALA A 223 19.77 -15.78 -3.54
N GLU A 224 19.69 -17.03 -3.99
CA GLU A 224 20.84 -17.75 -4.56
C GLU A 224 21.28 -17.16 -5.91
N VAL A 225 20.33 -16.77 -6.76
CA VAL A 225 20.63 -16.11 -8.05
C VAL A 225 21.35 -14.79 -7.80
N ILE A 226 20.87 -13.99 -6.85
CA ILE A 226 21.50 -12.72 -6.48
C ILE A 226 22.88 -12.95 -5.85
N GLY A 227 23.02 -13.95 -4.99
CA GLY A 227 24.31 -14.34 -4.41
C GLY A 227 25.34 -14.73 -5.47
N VAL A 228 24.91 -15.44 -6.52
CA VAL A 228 25.77 -15.80 -7.66
C VAL A 228 26.11 -14.60 -8.53
N LEU A 229 25.16 -13.68 -8.78
CA LEU A 229 25.47 -12.40 -9.46
C LEU A 229 26.57 -11.64 -8.71
N ARG A 230 26.43 -11.51 -7.39
CA ARG A 230 27.41 -10.85 -6.53
C ARG A 230 28.78 -11.52 -6.60
N ALA A 231 28.83 -12.86 -6.57
CA ALA A 231 30.08 -13.61 -6.69
C ALA A 231 30.75 -13.41 -8.06
N LEU A 232 29.99 -13.45 -9.16
CA LEU A 232 30.49 -13.23 -10.51
C LEU A 232 31.02 -11.80 -10.70
N ILE A 233 30.32 -10.80 -10.16
CA ILE A 233 30.74 -9.39 -10.19
C ILE A 233 32.04 -9.21 -9.39
N ALA A 234 32.21 -9.95 -8.30
CA ALA A 234 33.46 -10.01 -7.53
C ALA A 234 34.57 -10.88 -8.18
N GLY A 235 34.41 -11.31 -9.44
CA GLY A 235 35.41 -12.07 -10.18
C GLY A 235 35.56 -13.53 -9.73
N ARG A 236 34.59 -14.09 -9.00
CA ARG A 236 34.63 -15.49 -8.54
C ARG A 236 34.11 -16.43 -9.61
N THR A 237 34.76 -17.59 -9.73
CA THR A 237 34.34 -18.66 -10.64
C THR A 237 33.21 -19.49 -10.01
N ILE A 238 32.19 -19.80 -10.81
CA ILE A 238 31.04 -20.60 -10.37
C ILE A 238 31.02 -21.92 -11.13
N HIS A 239 31.30 -23.01 -10.43
CA HIS A 239 31.31 -24.37 -10.99
C HIS A 239 29.93 -25.03 -10.90
N ALA A 240 28.92 -24.40 -11.49
CA ALA A 240 27.57 -24.94 -11.57
C ALA A 240 26.97 -24.67 -12.95
N ALA A 241 26.31 -25.66 -13.55
CA ALA A 241 25.61 -25.46 -14.82
C ALA A 241 24.32 -24.63 -14.65
N ARG A 242 23.67 -24.76 -13.49
CA ARG A 242 22.43 -24.07 -13.12
C ARG A 242 22.40 -23.70 -11.65
N VAL A 243 21.71 -22.61 -11.33
CA VAL A 243 21.42 -22.16 -9.97
C VAL A 243 19.97 -21.74 -9.91
N ALA A 244 19.20 -22.22 -8.93
CA ALA A 244 17.76 -21.99 -8.83
C ALA A 244 17.03 -22.18 -10.19
N LYS A 245 17.35 -23.25 -10.92
CA LYS A 245 16.86 -23.57 -12.28
C LYS A 245 17.32 -22.63 -13.42
N ALA A 246 17.90 -21.47 -13.12
CA ALA A 246 18.49 -20.57 -14.13
C ALA A 246 19.83 -21.10 -14.64
N ARG A 247 20.12 -20.92 -15.94
CA ARG A 247 21.41 -21.32 -16.53
C ARG A 247 22.50 -20.34 -16.11
N ILE A 248 23.67 -20.86 -15.71
CA ILE A 248 24.77 -20.00 -15.26
C ILE A 248 25.21 -18.97 -16.31
N ARG A 249 25.13 -19.34 -17.60
CA ARG A 249 25.44 -18.44 -18.72
C ARG A 249 24.57 -17.18 -18.69
N GLN A 250 23.27 -17.32 -18.43
CA GLN A 250 22.35 -16.17 -18.37
C GLN A 250 22.66 -15.27 -17.17
N ILE A 251 23.03 -15.86 -16.03
CA ILE A 251 23.44 -15.13 -14.83
C ILE A 251 24.76 -14.37 -15.11
N ASN A 252 25.71 -14.99 -15.79
CA ASN A 252 26.97 -14.37 -16.20
C ASN A 252 26.76 -13.22 -17.20
N ASP A 253 25.86 -13.40 -18.17
CA ASP A 253 25.54 -12.34 -19.14
C ASP A 253 24.87 -11.14 -18.44
N LEU A 254 24.05 -11.38 -17.41
CA LEU A 254 23.48 -10.32 -16.57
C LEU A 254 24.55 -9.68 -15.66
N ALA A 255 25.45 -10.44 -15.05
CA ALA A 255 26.55 -9.91 -14.25
C ALA A 255 27.41 -8.93 -15.06
N LYS A 256 27.79 -9.30 -16.29
CA LYS A 256 28.51 -8.40 -17.21
C LYS A 256 27.72 -7.14 -17.53
N ALA A 257 26.41 -7.26 -17.73
CA ALA A 257 25.53 -6.13 -17.99
C ALA A 257 25.44 -5.15 -16.82
N ILE A 258 25.36 -5.69 -15.60
CA ILE A 258 25.36 -4.89 -14.37
C ILE A 258 26.69 -4.16 -14.21
N THR A 259 27.83 -4.83 -14.45
CA THR A 259 29.16 -4.21 -14.36
C THR A 259 29.36 -3.11 -15.42
N ALA A 260 28.75 -3.25 -16.60
CA ALA A 260 28.88 -2.29 -17.69
C ALA A 260 27.87 -1.13 -17.66
N ALA A 261 26.84 -1.21 -16.82
CA ALA A 261 25.83 -0.16 -16.71
C ALA A 261 26.39 1.08 -15.98
N GLU A 262 25.87 2.26 -16.29
CA GLU A 262 26.24 3.50 -15.59
C GLU A 262 25.45 3.69 -14.30
N TYR A 263 24.17 3.28 -14.29
CA TYR A 263 23.27 3.37 -13.14
C TYR A 263 22.29 2.19 -13.08
N PRO A 264 22.78 0.99 -12.71
CA PRO A 264 21.93 -0.17 -12.45
C PRO A 264 21.03 0.05 -11.23
N VAL A 265 19.73 -0.19 -11.40
CA VAL A 265 18.75 -0.14 -10.32
C VAL A 265 18.05 -1.48 -10.13
N PHE A 266 17.97 -1.93 -8.87
CA PHE A 266 17.29 -3.16 -8.49
C PHE A 266 15.93 -2.84 -7.88
N VAL A 267 14.86 -3.39 -8.45
CA VAL A 267 13.48 -3.15 -8.00
C VAL A 267 12.91 -4.44 -7.42
N TRP A 268 12.41 -4.41 -6.20
CA TRP A 268 11.75 -5.56 -5.57
C TRP A 268 10.47 -5.15 -4.85
N ALA A 269 9.68 -6.12 -4.44
CA ALA A 269 8.53 -5.94 -3.57
C ALA A 269 8.58 -7.04 -2.50
N PRO A 270 8.78 -6.73 -1.21
CA PRO A 270 8.95 -7.75 -0.17
C PRO A 270 7.78 -8.73 -0.10
N ALA A 271 6.56 -8.24 -0.26
CA ALA A 271 5.33 -9.02 -0.25
C ALA A 271 5.23 -10.05 -1.41
N HIS A 272 6.08 -9.95 -2.43
CA HIS A 272 6.07 -10.85 -3.59
C HIS A 272 7.12 -11.95 -3.52
N PHE A 273 8.04 -11.90 -2.53
CA PHE A 273 8.96 -13.00 -2.31
C PHE A 273 8.24 -14.20 -1.72
N THR A 274 8.57 -15.39 -2.25
CA THR A 274 8.00 -16.67 -1.83
C THR A 274 9.13 -17.55 -1.31
N GLY A 275 8.86 -18.49 -0.40
CA GLY A 275 9.85 -19.47 0.04
C GLY A 275 10.76 -19.00 1.16
N ALA A 276 12.09 -19.06 0.95
CA ALA A 276 13.08 -18.67 1.97
C ALA A 276 12.76 -17.28 2.55
N PRO A 277 13.13 -17.00 3.82
CA PRO A 277 12.84 -15.70 4.45
C PRO A 277 13.18 -14.54 3.50
N ALA A 278 12.16 -13.73 3.18
CA ALA A 278 12.26 -12.69 2.16
C ALA A 278 13.37 -11.66 2.46
N ASP A 279 13.71 -11.50 3.74
CA ASP A 279 14.85 -10.72 4.21
C ASP A 279 16.19 -11.22 3.68
N LEU A 280 16.39 -12.51 3.41
CA LEU A 280 17.61 -13.03 2.77
C LEU A 280 17.74 -12.57 1.32
N ALA A 281 16.64 -12.55 0.57
CA ALA A 281 16.66 -12.04 -0.80
C ALA A 281 16.95 -10.53 -0.82
N ILE A 282 16.31 -9.77 0.07
CA ILE A 282 16.53 -8.32 0.22
C ILE A 282 17.96 -8.03 0.69
N GLN A 283 18.49 -8.82 1.63
CA GLN A 283 19.88 -8.71 2.08
C GLN A 283 20.85 -9.02 0.93
N ALA A 284 20.58 -10.02 0.09
CA ALA A 284 21.41 -10.32 -1.06
C ALA A 284 21.41 -9.16 -2.09
N ILE A 285 20.24 -8.56 -2.35
CA ILE A 285 20.09 -7.41 -3.26
C ILE A 285 20.85 -6.20 -2.72
N THR A 286 20.63 -5.84 -1.46
CA THR A 286 21.28 -4.68 -0.83
C THR A 286 22.80 -4.84 -0.77
N ARG A 287 23.31 -6.03 -0.42
CA ARG A 287 24.76 -6.30 -0.43
C ARG A 287 25.37 -6.27 -1.83
N LEU A 288 24.63 -6.67 -2.85
CA LEU A 288 25.07 -6.50 -4.24
C LEU A 288 25.18 -5.01 -4.59
N VAL A 289 24.20 -4.20 -4.19
CA VAL A 289 24.23 -2.74 -4.38
C VAL A 289 25.40 -2.10 -3.63
N ASP A 290 25.67 -2.51 -2.39
CA ASP A 290 26.82 -2.02 -1.60
C ASP A 290 28.15 -2.30 -2.30
N ASP A 291 28.34 -3.53 -2.80
CA ASP A 291 29.56 -3.93 -3.50
C ASP A 291 29.75 -3.13 -4.80
N LEU A 292 28.67 -2.89 -5.56
CA LEU A 292 28.70 -2.09 -6.78
C LEU A 292 29.11 -0.64 -6.49
N ASN A 293 28.61 -0.06 -5.39
CA ASN A 293 28.90 1.32 -4.99
C ASN A 293 30.36 1.60 -4.63
N GLN A 294 31.21 0.58 -4.55
CA GLN A 294 32.66 0.76 -4.43
C GLN A 294 33.30 1.26 -5.74
N THR A 295 32.69 1.00 -6.89
CA THR A 295 33.28 1.31 -8.22
C THR A 295 32.34 2.01 -9.19
N GLN A 296 31.02 1.90 -9.02
CA GLN A 296 30.01 2.54 -9.86
C GLN A 296 28.75 2.89 -9.06
N ARG A 297 27.87 3.75 -9.57
CA ARG A 297 26.64 4.10 -8.84
C ARG A 297 25.56 3.05 -9.07
N ALA A 298 25.06 2.43 -8.01
CA ALA A 298 23.93 1.52 -8.05
C ALA A 298 22.91 1.86 -6.95
N ALA A 299 21.65 1.50 -7.14
CA ALA A 299 20.62 1.75 -6.12
C ALA A 299 19.52 0.69 -6.11
N GLY A 300 18.79 0.63 -5.00
CA GLY A 300 17.58 -0.14 -4.83
C GLY A 300 16.31 0.70 -4.89
N LEU A 301 15.20 0.09 -5.24
CA LEU A 301 13.86 0.62 -5.02
C LEU A 301 12.96 -0.52 -4.53
N SER A 302 12.45 -0.40 -3.31
CA SER A 302 11.40 -1.28 -2.83
C SER A 302 10.05 -0.71 -3.19
N LEU A 303 9.21 -1.52 -3.83
CA LEU A 303 7.78 -1.29 -3.95
C LEU A 303 7.08 -1.86 -2.72
N GLY A 304 5.95 -1.27 -2.33
CA GLY A 304 5.18 -1.65 -1.16
C GLY A 304 4.77 -0.47 -0.28
N GLY A 305 4.09 -0.78 0.82
CA GLY A 305 3.41 0.21 1.65
C GLY A 305 2.08 0.66 1.03
N ASP A 306 1.36 -0.29 0.44
CA ASP A 306 0.05 -0.10 -0.19
C ASP A 306 -0.99 0.35 0.83
N HIS A 307 -2.10 0.95 0.37
CA HIS A 307 -3.21 1.40 1.24
C HIS A 307 -2.80 2.28 2.43
N GLY A 308 -1.75 3.08 2.24
CA GLY A 308 -1.21 3.95 3.27
C GLY A 308 -0.21 3.29 4.23
N GLY A 309 0.19 2.04 4.01
CA GLY A 309 1.21 1.38 4.83
C GLY A 309 2.54 2.13 4.88
N MET A 310 2.96 2.77 3.77
CA MET A 310 4.15 3.63 3.78
C MET A 310 3.95 4.87 4.67
N SER A 311 2.76 5.47 4.64
CA SER A 311 2.39 6.56 5.54
C SER A 311 2.40 6.08 6.99
N ALA A 312 1.82 4.91 7.27
CA ALA A 312 1.77 4.33 8.61
C ALA A 312 3.16 4.20 9.22
N ALA A 313 4.07 3.57 8.49
CA ALA A 313 5.44 3.36 8.93
C ALA A 313 6.22 4.67 9.15
N ASN A 314 6.12 5.61 8.21
CA ASN A 314 6.83 6.89 8.32
C ASN A 314 6.29 7.73 9.49
N VAL A 315 4.96 7.82 9.64
CA VAL A 315 4.32 8.59 10.71
C VAL A 315 4.71 8.06 12.08
N CYS A 316 4.62 6.75 12.26
CA CYS A 316 5.03 6.11 13.49
C CYS A 316 6.53 6.37 13.75
N THR A 317 7.39 6.28 12.72
CA THR A 317 8.82 6.53 12.86
C THR A 317 9.12 7.93 13.37
N TRP A 318 8.54 8.99 12.79
CA TRP A 318 8.86 10.35 13.25
C TRP A 318 8.21 10.73 14.57
N LEU A 319 7.12 10.05 14.98
CA LEU A 319 6.46 10.31 16.28
C LEU A 319 7.08 9.52 17.42
N THR A 320 7.59 8.33 17.14
CA THR A 320 7.95 7.34 18.16
C THR A 320 9.43 6.93 18.10
N GLY A 321 10.12 7.20 17.00
CA GLY A 321 11.46 6.69 16.70
C GLY A 321 11.47 5.31 16.02
N TYR A 322 10.32 4.63 15.93
CA TYR A 322 10.20 3.27 15.40
C TYR A 322 9.08 3.16 14.35
N PRO A 323 9.23 2.30 13.32
CA PRO A 323 8.28 2.29 12.21
C PRO A 323 6.93 1.65 12.52
N LEU A 324 6.87 0.56 13.27
CA LEU A 324 5.66 -0.18 13.69
C LEU A 324 6.05 -1.05 14.89
N HIS A 325 5.17 -1.91 15.39
CA HIS A 325 5.44 -2.85 16.49
C HIS A 325 5.84 -2.16 17.78
N VAL A 326 5.06 -1.13 18.13
CA VAL A 326 5.35 -0.27 19.27
C VAL A 326 4.29 -0.45 20.34
N SER A 327 4.70 -0.60 21.59
CA SER A 327 3.82 -0.62 22.75
C SER A 327 3.95 0.64 23.59
N PHE A 328 2.79 1.21 23.92
CA PHE A 328 2.64 2.27 24.92
C PHE A 328 2.20 1.71 26.29
N GLY A 329 2.28 0.39 26.48
CA GLY A 329 1.82 -0.31 27.69
C GLY A 329 2.62 0.01 28.94
N ALA A 330 3.92 0.29 28.79
CA ALA A 330 4.83 0.61 29.86
C ALA A 330 4.99 2.14 30.06
N LYS A 331 5.74 2.54 31.08
CA LYS A 331 6.11 3.96 31.31
C LYS A 331 7.08 4.50 30.24
N HIS A 332 7.62 3.63 29.40
CA HIS A 332 8.47 3.97 28.28
C HIS A 332 7.87 3.34 27.02
N LEU A 333 8.28 3.88 25.88
CA LEU A 333 7.95 3.30 24.60
C LEU A 333 8.77 2.03 24.39
N ASP A 334 8.10 0.91 24.11
CA ASP A 334 8.76 -0.36 23.87
C ASP A 334 8.57 -0.80 22.41
N TYR A 335 9.66 -1.16 21.74
CA TYR A 335 9.68 -1.58 20.35
C TYR A 335 10.24 -3.00 20.25
N ASP A 336 9.42 -3.90 19.72
CA ASP A 336 9.84 -5.27 19.43
C ASP A 336 9.13 -5.78 18.16
N PRO A 337 9.84 -5.89 17.02
CA PRO A 337 9.28 -6.29 15.73
C PRO A 337 8.98 -7.79 15.62
N ILE A 338 9.03 -8.54 16.72
CA ILE A 338 8.59 -9.94 16.81
C ILE A 338 7.40 -10.02 17.76
N GLN A 339 7.54 -9.51 18.98
CA GLN A 339 6.54 -9.65 20.04
C GLN A 339 5.28 -8.85 19.76
N TYR A 340 5.40 -7.66 19.16
CA TYR A 340 4.26 -6.76 18.94
C TYR A 340 3.60 -6.89 17.56
N ARG A 341 3.93 -7.95 16.82
CA ARG A 341 3.24 -8.29 15.58
C ARG A 341 1.80 -8.70 15.86
N THR A 342 0.86 -8.18 15.08
CA THR A 342 -0.57 -8.51 15.15
C THR A 342 -0.81 -10.01 15.12
N ALA A 343 -0.20 -10.73 14.16
CA ALA A 343 -0.35 -12.18 14.05
C ALA A 343 0.13 -12.90 15.32
N ARG A 344 1.30 -12.52 15.84
CA ARG A 344 1.88 -13.12 17.03
C ARG A 344 1.04 -12.86 18.28
N LEU A 345 0.59 -11.62 18.47
CA LEU A 345 -0.26 -11.22 19.59
C LEU A 345 -1.59 -11.98 19.61
N LEU A 346 -2.14 -12.27 18.43
CA LEU A 346 -3.36 -13.06 18.30
C LEU A 346 -3.12 -14.55 18.53
N GLU A 347 -2.03 -15.11 18.00
CA GLU A 347 -1.62 -16.51 18.22
C GLU A 347 -1.34 -16.80 19.70
N ASP A 348 -0.68 -15.87 20.39
CA ASP A 348 -0.34 -15.97 21.82
C ASP A 348 -1.50 -15.54 22.73
N ASP A 349 -2.63 -15.12 22.16
CA ASP A 349 -3.81 -14.68 22.90
C ASP A 349 -3.53 -13.58 23.92
N ALA A 350 -2.71 -12.65 23.45
CA ALA A 350 -2.00 -11.68 24.25
C ALA A 350 -2.75 -10.35 24.37
N ILE A 351 -3.93 -10.22 23.76
CA ILE A 351 -4.72 -8.99 23.72
C ILE A 351 -6.13 -9.22 24.27
N ASP A 352 -6.75 -8.18 24.80
CA ASP A 352 -8.16 -8.22 25.24
C ASP A 352 -9.08 -7.29 24.44
N THR A 353 -8.51 -6.39 23.64
CA THR A 353 -9.25 -5.49 22.74
C THR A 353 -8.49 -5.31 21.43
N LEU A 354 -9.20 -5.38 20.31
CA LEU A 354 -8.69 -5.07 18.97
C LEU A 354 -9.43 -3.85 18.41
N VAL A 355 -8.69 -2.80 18.09
CA VAL A 355 -9.12 -1.70 17.21
C VAL A 355 -8.60 -1.98 15.81
N TRP A 356 -9.48 -2.15 14.83
CA TRP A 356 -9.09 -2.37 13.44
C TRP A 356 -9.46 -1.16 12.57
N ILE A 357 -8.47 -0.56 11.92
CA ILE A 357 -8.65 0.61 11.05
C ILE A 357 -8.40 0.21 9.60
N ASP A 358 -9.42 0.30 8.75
CA ASP A 358 -9.31 0.09 7.30
C ASP A 358 -10.15 1.07 6.49
N ALA A 359 -9.53 2.16 6.05
CA ALA A 359 -10.14 3.18 5.20
C ALA A 359 -10.15 2.80 3.70
N PHE A 360 -9.56 1.68 3.30
CA PHE A 360 -9.45 1.27 1.89
C PHE A 360 -10.31 0.05 1.53
N GLY A 361 -10.69 -0.74 2.54
CA GLY A 361 -11.53 -1.93 2.41
C GLY A 361 -10.80 -3.10 1.78
N GLN A 362 -9.51 -3.24 2.08
CA GLN A 362 -8.62 -4.21 1.42
C GLN A 362 -8.14 -5.30 2.38
N ALA A 363 -8.27 -5.08 3.69
CA ALA A 363 -7.84 -6.04 4.70
C ALA A 363 -9.00 -6.37 5.65
N ALA A 364 -9.39 -7.65 5.67
CA ALA A 364 -10.37 -8.13 6.65
C ALA A 364 -9.74 -8.10 8.06
N PRO A 365 -10.50 -7.69 9.09
CA PRO A 365 -10.02 -7.78 10.45
C PRO A 365 -9.80 -9.27 10.80
N PRO A 366 -8.67 -9.63 11.42
CA PRO A 366 -8.35 -11.01 11.72
C PRO A 366 -9.37 -11.61 12.69
N PRO A 367 -9.56 -12.94 12.69
CA PRO A 367 -10.35 -13.61 13.71
C PRO A 367 -9.70 -13.39 15.09
N THR A 368 -10.53 -13.33 16.12
CA THR A 368 -10.10 -13.22 17.52
C THR A 368 -10.86 -14.24 18.35
N ARG A 369 -10.38 -14.53 19.57
CA ARG A 369 -11.20 -15.19 20.58
C ARG A 369 -12.45 -14.34 20.90
N ARG A 370 -13.49 -14.99 21.42
CA ARG A 370 -14.80 -14.38 21.68
C ARG A 370 -14.75 -13.29 22.74
N GLU A 371 -13.82 -13.40 23.68
CA GLU A 371 -13.64 -12.50 24.81
C GLU A 371 -13.01 -11.17 24.38
N VAL A 372 -12.25 -11.17 23.27
CA VAL A 372 -11.59 -9.98 22.74
C VAL A 372 -12.64 -9.02 22.20
N LYS A 373 -12.69 -7.79 22.74
CA LYS A 373 -13.59 -6.75 22.25
C LYS A 373 -13.09 -6.19 20.93
N ARG A 374 -13.97 -6.06 19.95
CA ARG A 374 -13.62 -5.62 18.60
C ARG A 374 -14.25 -4.26 18.27
N ILE A 375 -13.40 -3.25 18.08
CA ILE A 375 -13.78 -1.94 17.57
C ILE A 375 -13.28 -1.86 16.14
N ILE A 376 -14.18 -1.68 15.17
CA ILE A 376 -13.82 -1.68 13.75
C ILE A 376 -14.19 -0.31 13.17
N ILE A 377 -13.18 0.39 12.67
CA ILE A 377 -13.32 1.67 11.98
C ILE A 377 -13.03 1.41 10.49
N GLY A 378 -14.07 1.36 9.66
CA GLY A 378 -13.89 0.94 8.27
C GLY A 378 -14.99 1.37 7.32
N LEU A 379 -14.91 0.92 6.08
CA LEU A 379 -15.85 1.34 5.03
C LEU A 379 -17.30 0.88 5.30
N PRO A 380 -18.30 1.74 5.03
CA PRO A 380 -19.70 1.38 5.12
C PRO A 380 -20.06 0.11 4.34
N GLY A 381 -20.86 -0.76 4.95
CA GLY A 381 -21.29 -2.02 4.32
C GLY A 381 -20.19 -3.08 4.22
N SER A 382 -19.07 -2.91 4.91
CA SER A 382 -18.08 -3.98 5.10
C SER A 382 -18.68 -5.12 5.93
N HIS A 383 -18.41 -6.36 5.51
CA HIS A 383 -18.75 -7.55 6.30
C HIS A 383 -18.08 -7.56 7.69
N ALA A 384 -17.01 -6.78 7.86
CA ALA A 384 -16.34 -6.57 9.14
C ALA A 384 -17.30 -6.07 10.24
N ALA A 385 -18.34 -5.31 9.88
CA ALA A 385 -19.35 -4.81 10.82
C ALA A 385 -20.09 -5.93 11.57
N ILE A 386 -20.24 -7.11 10.97
CA ILE A 386 -20.91 -8.27 11.58
C ILE A 386 -20.13 -8.79 12.79
N THR A 387 -18.81 -8.65 12.75
CA THR A 387 -17.90 -9.20 13.77
C THR A 387 -17.52 -8.19 14.86
N ALA A 388 -18.01 -6.95 14.77
CA ALA A 388 -17.63 -5.87 15.66
C ALA A 388 -18.54 -5.81 16.90
N ASN A 389 -17.95 -5.51 18.07
CA ASN A 389 -18.73 -4.96 19.19
C ASN A 389 -19.09 -3.51 18.93
N VAL A 390 -18.22 -2.76 18.26
CA VAL A 390 -18.50 -1.39 17.80
C VAL A 390 -17.99 -1.24 16.38
N PHE A 391 -18.87 -0.88 15.44
CA PHE A 391 -18.49 -0.54 14.07
C PHE A 391 -18.73 0.94 13.81
N ILE A 392 -17.73 1.64 13.29
CA ILE A 392 -17.82 3.07 12.95
C ILE A 392 -17.48 3.26 11.47
N PRO A 393 -18.44 3.72 10.64
CA PRO A 393 -18.23 3.94 9.22
C PRO A 393 -17.35 5.17 8.94
N ILE A 394 -16.41 5.03 8.00
CA ILE A 394 -15.50 6.09 7.54
C ILE A 394 -15.39 6.12 6.01
N GLY A 395 -14.87 7.23 5.48
CA GLY A 395 -14.53 7.39 4.06
C GLY A 395 -13.10 6.96 3.71
N THR A 396 -12.86 6.79 2.42
CA THR A 396 -11.49 6.62 1.89
C THR A 396 -10.85 7.98 1.59
N PRO A 397 -9.63 8.26 2.11
CA PRO A 397 -8.88 9.45 1.73
C PRO A 397 -8.57 9.42 0.22
N GLY A 398 -8.77 10.53 -0.48
CA GLY A 398 -8.65 10.60 -1.95
C GLY A 398 -9.91 10.25 -2.72
N VAL A 399 -10.95 9.76 -2.03
CA VAL A 399 -12.28 9.52 -2.60
C VAL A 399 -13.30 10.38 -1.86
N ASP A 400 -13.49 10.12 -0.58
CA ASP A 400 -14.57 10.68 0.24
C ASP A 400 -14.15 11.89 1.07
N HIS A 401 -12.85 12.01 1.37
CA HIS A 401 -12.29 13.18 2.03
C HIS A 401 -10.87 13.43 1.54
N ARG A 402 -10.38 14.65 1.77
CA ARG A 402 -8.99 15.01 1.47
C ARG A 402 -8.06 14.28 2.45
N GLY A 403 -6.87 13.91 1.99
CA GLY A 403 -5.85 13.24 2.81
C GLY A 403 -4.45 13.43 2.25
N SER A 404 -3.44 12.86 2.88
CA SER A 404 -2.07 12.85 2.37
C SER A 404 -1.46 11.47 2.51
N LEU A 405 -0.80 10.99 1.48
CA LEU A 405 -0.11 9.69 1.49
C LEU A 405 1.34 9.83 1.09
N ILE A 406 2.21 9.01 1.70
CA ILE A 406 3.63 8.94 1.36
C ILE A 406 3.82 7.86 0.31
N ARG A 407 4.48 8.21 -0.78
CA ARG A 407 4.73 7.31 -1.90
C ARG A 407 5.80 6.28 -1.55
N THR A 408 5.81 5.14 -2.23
CA THR A 408 6.71 4.00 -1.97
C THR A 408 8.21 4.38 -1.87
N ASP A 409 8.64 5.42 -2.58
CA ASP A 409 10.02 5.93 -2.49
C ASP A 409 10.31 6.77 -1.23
N SER A 410 9.35 6.92 -0.32
CA SER A 410 9.40 7.66 0.97
C SER A 410 9.81 9.14 0.89
N VAL A 411 10.04 9.68 -0.31
CA VAL A 411 10.46 11.07 -0.51
C VAL A 411 9.28 12.01 -0.78
N VAL A 412 8.22 11.52 -1.44
CA VAL A 412 7.11 12.36 -1.88
C VAL A 412 5.85 12.09 -1.08
N THR A 413 5.34 13.15 -0.45
CA THR A 413 3.98 13.18 0.10
C THR A 413 3.02 13.70 -0.97
N ILE A 414 2.05 12.89 -1.36
CA ILE A 414 1.01 13.23 -2.33
C ILE A 414 -0.23 13.71 -1.59
N ARG A 415 -0.70 14.91 -1.93
CA ARG A 415 -1.99 15.41 -1.48
C ARG A 415 -3.10 14.73 -2.26
N LEU A 416 -4.09 14.24 -1.53
CA LEU A 416 -5.27 13.61 -2.07
C LEU A 416 -6.47 14.58 -1.99
N ASP A 417 -7.23 14.64 -3.08
CA ASP A 417 -8.44 15.43 -3.18
C ASP A 417 -9.67 14.68 -2.64
N GLN A 418 -10.70 15.43 -2.30
CA GLN A 418 -12.04 14.86 -2.14
C GLN A 418 -12.71 14.84 -3.50
N VAL A 419 -12.87 13.64 -4.06
CA VAL A 419 -13.43 13.42 -5.39
C VAL A 419 -14.95 13.31 -5.34
N ARG A 420 -15.49 12.67 -4.30
CA ARG A 420 -16.92 12.51 -4.06
C ARG A 420 -17.46 13.65 -3.19
N PRO A 421 -18.66 14.20 -3.50
CA PRO A 421 -19.21 15.34 -2.75
C PRO A 421 -19.58 15.01 -1.29
N ASN A 422 -19.88 13.75 -0.97
CA ASN A 422 -20.27 13.36 0.38
C ASN A 422 -19.07 13.38 1.33
N ALA A 423 -19.17 14.16 2.41
CA ALA A 423 -18.17 14.18 3.48
C ALA A 423 -18.39 12.99 4.42
N ALA A 424 -17.88 11.82 4.04
CA ALA A 424 -17.79 10.71 4.98
C ALA A 424 -16.77 11.05 6.08
N PRO A 425 -16.98 10.59 7.33
CA PRO A 425 -16.03 10.82 8.41
C PRO A 425 -14.64 10.29 8.04
N SER A 426 -13.59 11.01 8.43
CA SER A 426 -12.21 10.53 8.29
C SER A 426 -11.80 9.70 9.51
N VAL A 427 -10.80 8.83 9.35
CA VAL A 427 -10.15 8.15 10.48
C VAL A 427 -9.71 9.17 11.53
N ARG A 428 -9.07 10.26 11.10
CA ARG A 428 -8.62 11.36 11.97
C ARG A 428 -9.76 11.85 12.87
N GLY A 429 -10.90 12.21 12.28
CA GLY A 429 -12.04 12.75 13.03
C GLY A 429 -12.60 11.75 14.03
N ILE A 430 -12.86 10.50 13.59
CA ILE A 430 -13.40 9.47 14.48
C ILE A 430 -12.45 9.16 15.64
N VAL A 431 -11.16 8.97 15.34
CA VAL A 431 -10.17 8.63 16.36
C VAL A 431 -9.97 9.80 17.33
N HIS A 432 -9.94 11.03 16.84
CA HIS A 432 -9.91 12.23 17.69
C HIS A 432 -11.09 12.27 18.68
N ASP A 433 -12.31 12.01 18.21
CA ASP A 433 -13.50 12.01 19.07
C ASP A 433 -13.47 10.89 20.12
N ILE A 434 -12.85 9.75 19.81
CA ILE A 434 -12.61 8.67 20.79
C ILE A 434 -11.59 9.12 21.83
N VAL A 435 -10.45 9.67 21.37
CA VAL A 435 -9.37 10.16 22.24
C VAL A 435 -9.87 11.23 23.21
N ALA A 436 -10.74 12.14 22.77
CA ALA A 436 -11.33 13.18 23.61
C ALA A 436 -12.19 12.63 24.78
N GLN A 437 -12.53 11.34 24.76
CA GLN A 437 -13.32 10.66 25.78
C GLN A 437 -12.52 9.63 26.61
N LEU A 438 -11.22 9.44 26.33
CA LEU A 438 -10.32 8.61 27.13
C LEU A 438 -9.70 9.42 28.27
#